data_AF-A0AAV0IMT8-F1
#
_entry.id   AF-A0AAV0IMT8-F1
#
_cell.length_a   1.000
_cell.length_b   1.000
_cell.length_c   1.000
_cell.angle_alpha   90.00
_cell.angle_beta   90.00
_cell.angle_gamma   90.00
#
_symmetry.space_group_name_H-M   'P 1'
#
loop_
_entity.id
_entity.type
_entity.pdbx_description
1 polymer ?
#
loop_
_entity_poly.entity_id
_entity_poly.type
_entity_poly.pdbx_seq_one_letter_code
_entity_poly.pdbx_strand_id
1 'polypeptide(L)'
;MRRARKMTHSREGAFLPLIPFVHSGPRSFQLQDVFSLENEDSEDGTTLIDKKDNVFVMSNKKSKYPVLQVDLRLISDLVVVIVSAAIGGIIFSCLGQPIIVGYLLAGSLIGPGGLKFISEMVQVETFAQFGVIFLLFALGLEFSITKLRVVGAVAVFGGFLQIVIFMFLSGVTAMLCGAELSDGVFVGSFLSMSSTAVVVKFLAERNSTSSLHGQITVGTLILQDCAVGLLFALLPVLGGSSGLLHGMISMGKLLLVLSMYLTAASFLSWSFVPRFLKLMIQISSQTNELYQLAAVAFCLLSAWCSDKLGLSLELGSFVAGVMISTTDFAQHTLDQVEPIRNLFAALFLASIGMLIHVHFLWNHVDILLASVIMVVVVKTTVTALVIKTFGYGIRTSFHVGVLLAQIGEFAFVLLSRASTLNLVEGKMYLLLLGTTALSLVTTPLLFKLIPNVMNLGVLLQWFPPETAPNEEKVSMIEAHNRVL
;
A
#
# COMPACT_ATOMS: atom_id res chain seq x y z
N MET A 1 14.41 63.25 -40.73
CA MET A 1 15.72 63.88 -41.01
C MET A 1 16.81 62.90 -40.60
N ARG A 2 17.76 62.63 -41.51
CA ARG A 2 18.90 61.66 -41.48
C ARG A 2 19.57 61.53 -40.08
N ARG A 3 20.16 60.39 -39.65
CA ARG A 3 21.41 59.81 -40.19
C ARG A 3 21.77 58.48 -39.48
N ALA A 4 22.46 57.63 -40.23
CA ALA A 4 22.93 56.29 -39.89
C ALA A 4 24.29 56.26 -39.17
N ARG A 5 24.61 55.13 -38.53
CA ARG A 5 25.97 54.54 -38.53
C ARG A 5 25.91 53.02 -38.46
N LYS A 6 26.81 52.42 -39.23
CA LYS A 6 26.96 51.02 -39.65
C LYS A 6 28.38 50.58 -39.24
N MET A 7 28.56 49.35 -38.75
CA MET A 7 29.77 48.48 -38.83
C MET A 7 29.50 47.26 -37.91
N THR A 8 29.18 46.03 -38.34
CA THR A 8 29.86 44.96 -39.13
C THR A 8 30.82 44.05 -38.35
N HIS A 9 30.63 42.73 -38.60
CA HIS A 9 31.38 41.50 -38.23
C HIS A 9 31.03 40.86 -36.85
N SER A 10 30.79 39.54 -36.69
CA SER A 10 31.00 38.38 -37.57
C SER A 10 30.11 37.17 -37.17
N ARG A 11 29.79 36.37 -38.20
CA ARG A 11 29.26 34.99 -38.36
C ARG A 11 29.13 34.04 -37.17
N GLU A 12 27.96 33.37 -37.11
CA GLU A 12 27.66 31.91 -37.19
C GLU A 12 26.20 31.74 -36.68
N GLY A 13 25.21 31.12 -37.31
CA GLY A 13 25.12 30.16 -38.41
C GLY A 13 24.02 29.14 -38.06
N ALA A 14 22.74 29.54 -38.04
CA ALA A 14 21.59 28.65 -37.82
C ALA A 14 20.69 28.66 -39.06
N PHE A 15 20.44 27.48 -39.66
CA PHE A 15 19.69 27.28 -40.90
C PHE A 15 18.55 26.29 -40.68
N LEU A 16 17.33 26.68 -41.08
CA LEU A 16 16.16 25.86 -41.47
C LEU A 16 15.02 26.82 -41.88
N PRO A 17 14.09 26.45 -42.78
CA PRO A 17 14.26 26.19 -44.22
C PRO A 17 13.33 27.08 -45.11
N LEU A 18 13.56 27.07 -46.42
CA LEU A 18 12.68 27.63 -47.46
C LEU A 18 11.91 26.50 -48.16
N ILE A 19 10.58 26.58 -48.18
CA ILE A 19 9.67 25.71 -48.94
C ILE A 19 9.50 26.29 -50.36
N PRO A 20 9.64 25.51 -51.46
CA PRO A 20 9.25 25.99 -52.77
C PRO A 20 7.83 25.52 -53.15
N PHE A 21 7.05 26.47 -53.65
CA PHE A 21 5.76 26.29 -54.33
C PHE A 21 5.93 25.45 -55.62
N VAL A 22 5.04 24.48 -55.86
CA VAL A 22 4.88 23.82 -57.16
C VAL A 22 3.40 23.81 -57.59
N HIS A 23 3.17 24.31 -58.81
CA HIS A 23 1.89 24.39 -59.53
C HIS A 23 1.26 23.01 -59.83
N SER A 24 -0.04 22.86 -59.57
CA SER A 24 -0.84 21.69 -59.95
C SER A 24 -1.62 21.95 -61.25
N GLY A 25 -1.25 21.26 -62.34
CA GLY A 25 -2.12 21.05 -63.51
C GLY A 25 -2.78 19.66 -63.46
N PRO A 26 -3.93 19.44 -64.11
CA PRO A 26 -4.68 18.20 -63.97
C PRO A 26 -4.05 17.09 -64.83
N ARG A 27 -3.62 15.97 -64.21
CA ARG A 27 -3.20 14.77 -64.94
C ARG A 27 -4.32 13.74 -65.00
N SER A 28 -4.49 13.19 -66.20
CA SER A 28 -5.48 12.20 -66.62
C SER A 28 -5.28 10.83 -65.97
N PHE A 29 -6.38 10.20 -65.56
CA PHE A 29 -6.43 8.82 -65.05
C PHE A 29 -5.79 7.81 -66.03
N GLN A 30 -4.78 7.08 -65.58
CA GLN A 30 -4.22 5.92 -66.29
C GLN A 30 -4.44 4.65 -65.44
N LEU A 31 -5.02 3.63 -66.08
CA LEU A 31 -5.39 2.34 -65.48
C LEU A 31 -4.19 1.44 -65.10
N GLN A 32 -2.96 1.93 -65.31
CA GLN A 32 -1.72 1.26 -64.90
C GLN A 32 -1.39 1.43 -63.41
N ASP A 33 -2.03 2.36 -62.69
CA ASP A 33 -1.81 2.58 -61.25
C ASP A 33 -2.50 1.54 -60.34
N VAL A 34 -3.24 0.58 -60.93
CA VAL A 34 -4.01 -0.43 -60.18
C VAL A 34 -3.20 -1.71 -59.91
N PHE A 35 -2.03 -1.88 -60.54
CA PHE A 35 -1.24 -3.12 -60.43
C PHE A 35 0.28 -2.90 -60.29
N SER A 36 0.68 -1.96 -59.44
CA SER A 36 2.05 -1.84 -58.93
C SER A 36 2.09 -2.14 -57.42
N LEU A 37 2.34 -3.41 -57.11
CA LEU A 37 2.80 -3.87 -55.80
C LEU A 37 4.27 -3.47 -55.63
N GLU A 38 4.54 -2.23 -55.22
CA GLU A 38 5.81 -1.82 -54.60
C GLU A 38 5.74 -0.33 -54.21
N ASN A 39 5.45 -0.09 -52.92
CA ASN A 39 5.94 1.01 -52.07
C ASN A 39 5.03 1.11 -50.82
N GLU A 40 5.21 0.16 -49.89
CA GLU A 40 4.65 0.26 -48.53
C GLU A 40 5.55 1.07 -47.57
N ASP A 41 6.43 1.93 -48.09
CA ASP A 41 7.26 2.86 -47.31
C ASP A 41 7.05 4.32 -47.75
N SER A 42 5.79 4.76 -47.77
CA SER A 42 5.49 6.20 -47.69
C SER A 42 4.95 6.51 -46.30
N GLU A 43 5.78 7.19 -45.49
CA GLU A 43 5.42 7.80 -44.19
C GLU A 43 4.40 8.96 -44.36
N ASP A 44 3.38 8.79 -45.19
CA ASP A 44 2.28 9.75 -45.26
C ASP A 44 1.26 9.41 -44.17
N GLY A 45 1.56 9.88 -42.96
CA GLY A 45 0.56 9.96 -41.88
C GLY A 45 -0.63 10.77 -42.38
N THR A 46 -1.84 10.22 -42.32
CA THR A 46 -3.05 10.92 -42.75
C THR A 46 -3.19 12.18 -41.90
N THR A 47 -2.90 13.33 -42.50
CA THR A 47 -3.04 14.63 -41.88
C THR A 47 -4.48 15.11 -42.01
N LEU A 48 -5.12 15.39 -40.88
CA LEU A 48 -6.41 16.08 -40.87
C LEU A 48 -6.15 17.59 -40.79
N ILE A 49 -6.76 18.35 -41.70
CA ILE A 49 -6.68 19.81 -41.69
C ILE A 49 -8.06 20.34 -41.29
N ASP A 50 -8.14 21.03 -40.15
CA ASP A 50 -9.39 21.70 -39.72
C ASP A 50 -9.63 22.97 -40.56
N LYS A 51 -10.85 23.51 -40.52
CA LYS A 51 -11.29 24.75 -41.20
C LYS A 51 -10.47 26.01 -40.82
N LYS A 52 -9.61 25.91 -39.80
CA LYS A 52 -8.65 26.93 -39.37
C LYS A 52 -7.20 26.64 -39.83
N ASP A 53 -6.99 25.73 -40.77
CA ASP A 53 -5.69 25.28 -41.29
C ASP A 53 -4.76 24.64 -40.24
N ASN A 54 -5.33 24.04 -39.19
CA ASN A 54 -4.57 23.27 -38.20
C ASN A 54 -4.32 21.85 -38.73
N VAL A 55 -3.05 21.43 -38.80
CA VAL A 55 -2.64 20.11 -39.28
C VAL A 55 -2.48 19.15 -38.10
N PHE A 56 -3.28 18.07 -38.08
CA PHE A 56 -3.22 17.01 -37.08
C PHE A 56 -2.66 15.73 -37.69
N VAL A 57 -1.55 15.21 -37.15
CA VAL A 57 -0.99 13.90 -37.53
C VAL A 57 -1.62 12.83 -36.65
N MET A 58 -2.33 11.85 -37.24
CA MET A 58 -2.83 10.70 -36.49
C MET A 58 -1.67 9.79 -36.07
N SER A 59 -1.27 9.84 -34.79
CA SER A 59 -0.18 9.00 -34.25
C SER A 59 -0.58 7.53 -34.02
N ASN A 60 -1.87 7.22 -34.07
CA ASN A 60 -2.36 5.85 -33.90
C ASN A 60 -3.23 5.49 -35.10
N LYS A 61 -2.67 4.72 -36.03
CA LYS A 61 -3.41 4.11 -37.14
C LYS A 61 -4.43 3.18 -36.46
N LYS A 62 -5.70 3.59 -36.34
CA LYS A 62 -6.77 2.67 -35.94
C LYS A 62 -6.76 1.53 -36.94
N SER A 63 -6.10 0.42 -36.59
CA SER A 63 -6.03 -0.74 -37.44
C SER A 63 -7.45 -1.22 -37.68
N LYS A 64 -7.75 -1.62 -38.92
CA LYS A 64 -9.06 -2.11 -39.34
C LYS A 64 -9.52 -3.37 -38.56
N TYR A 65 -8.59 -3.98 -37.82
CA TYR A 65 -8.77 -5.14 -36.96
C TYR A 65 -8.20 -4.86 -35.57
N PRO A 66 -8.73 -5.45 -34.49
CA PRO A 66 -8.13 -5.35 -33.15
C PRO A 66 -6.75 -6.02 -33.16
N VAL A 67 -5.69 -5.22 -33.18
CA VAL A 67 -4.31 -5.72 -33.01
C VAL A 67 -4.02 -5.78 -31.52
N LEU A 68 -3.56 -6.93 -31.02
CA LEU A 68 -3.13 -7.08 -29.63
C LEU A 68 -1.86 -6.25 -29.41
N GLN A 69 -1.99 -5.11 -28.73
CA GLN A 69 -0.85 -4.32 -28.26
C GLN A 69 -0.36 -4.94 -26.95
N VAL A 70 0.73 -5.70 -27.00
CA VAL A 70 1.37 -6.30 -25.82
C VAL A 70 2.42 -5.34 -25.28
N ASP A 71 2.31 -4.96 -24.01
CA ASP A 71 3.37 -4.23 -23.32
C ASP A 71 4.45 -5.22 -22.85
N LEU A 72 5.42 -5.48 -23.73
CA LEU A 72 6.55 -6.37 -23.44
C LEU A 72 7.42 -5.85 -22.30
N ARG A 73 7.40 -4.54 -22.02
CA ARG A 73 8.20 -3.95 -20.93
C ARG A 73 7.60 -4.30 -19.58
N LEU A 74 6.29 -4.15 -19.43
CA LEU A 74 5.59 -4.56 -18.21
C LEU A 74 5.82 -6.03 -17.89
N ILE A 75 5.73 -6.92 -18.89
CA ILE A 75 5.96 -8.35 -18.72
C ILE A 75 7.40 -8.60 -18.25
N SER A 76 8.39 -7.98 -18.89
CA SER A 76 9.79 -8.07 -18.49
C SER A 76 10.02 -7.61 -17.05
N ASP A 77 9.44 -6.47 -16.67
CA ASP A 77 9.58 -5.89 -15.34
C ASP A 77 8.97 -6.81 -14.26
N LEU A 78 7.78 -7.37 -14.50
CA LEU A 78 7.16 -8.36 -13.60
C LEU A 78 8.01 -9.62 -13.47
N VAL A 79 8.58 -10.12 -14.56
CA VAL A 79 9.48 -11.29 -14.53
C VAL A 79 10.72 -11.00 -13.70
N VAL A 80 11.38 -9.86 -13.92
CA VAL A 80 12.57 -9.45 -13.16
C VAL A 80 12.25 -9.31 -11.68
N VAL A 81 11.09 -8.72 -11.33
CA VAL A 81 10.64 -8.56 -9.94
C VAL A 81 10.40 -9.91 -9.27
N ILE A 82 9.66 -10.82 -9.92
CA ILE A 82 9.35 -12.13 -9.34
C ILE A 82 10.60 -13.00 -9.21
N VAL A 83 11.45 -13.05 -10.25
CA VAL A 83 12.68 -13.84 -10.23
C VAL A 83 13.66 -13.32 -9.18
N SER A 84 13.86 -12.01 -9.10
CA SER A 84 14.73 -11.41 -8.07
C SER A 84 14.18 -11.64 -6.67
N ALA A 85 12.87 -11.49 -6.44
CA ALA A 85 12.24 -11.80 -5.17
C ALA A 85 12.42 -13.28 -4.78
N ALA A 86 12.26 -14.21 -5.73
CA ALA A 86 12.51 -15.62 -5.49
C ALA A 86 13.97 -15.89 -5.09
N ILE A 87 14.94 -15.33 -5.84
CA ILE A 87 16.38 -15.47 -5.53
C ILE A 87 16.69 -14.87 -4.16
N GLY A 88 16.24 -13.65 -3.88
CA GLY A 88 16.44 -12.98 -2.61
C GLY A 88 15.81 -13.76 -1.44
N GLY A 89 14.59 -14.27 -1.63
CA GLY A 89 13.91 -15.12 -0.66
C GLY A 89 14.66 -16.42 -0.37
N ILE A 90 15.20 -17.09 -1.41
CA ILE A 90 16.02 -18.30 -1.26
C ILE A 90 17.30 -17.99 -0.47
N ILE A 91 18.02 -16.94 -0.85
CA ILE A 91 19.26 -16.52 -0.17
C ILE A 91 18.98 -16.28 1.32
N PHE A 92 17.95 -15.49 1.64
CA PHE A 92 17.62 -15.16 3.03
C PHE A 92 17.10 -16.37 3.82
N SER A 93 16.35 -17.27 3.17
CA SER A 93 15.94 -18.55 3.76
C SER A 93 17.17 -19.40 4.12
N CYS A 94 18.15 -19.51 3.22
CA CYS A 94 19.41 -20.22 3.48
C CYS A 94 20.23 -19.60 4.61
N LEU A 95 20.14 -18.28 4.81
CA LEU A 95 20.79 -17.56 5.91
C LEU A 95 20.01 -17.65 7.24
N GLY A 96 18.89 -18.37 7.29
CA GLY A 96 18.03 -18.46 8.48
C GLY A 96 17.37 -17.13 8.84
N GLN A 97 17.13 -16.28 7.84
CA GLN A 97 16.46 -14.99 7.97
C GLN A 97 15.04 -15.05 7.37
N PRO A 98 14.10 -14.20 7.84
CA PRO A 98 12.75 -14.15 7.28
C PRO A 98 12.76 -13.86 5.78
N ILE A 99 11.98 -14.64 5.02
CA ILE A 99 11.92 -14.57 3.55
C ILE A 99 11.49 -13.16 3.08
N ILE A 100 10.67 -12.49 3.88
CA ILE A 100 10.22 -11.10 3.69
C ILE A 100 11.39 -10.13 3.47
N VAL A 101 12.50 -10.31 4.20
CA VAL A 101 13.70 -9.45 4.04
C VAL A 101 14.31 -9.64 2.66
N GLY A 102 14.34 -10.90 2.19
CA GLY A 102 14.83 -11.23 0.86
C GLY A 102 14.03 -10.56 -0.25
N TYR A 103 12.70 -10.50 -0.12
CA TYR A 103 11.84 -9.83 -1.10
C TYR A 103 12.08 -8.31 -1.15
N LEU A 104 12.13 -7.65 0.02
CA LEU A 104 12.37 -6.21 0.12
C LEU A 104 13.75 -5.82 -0.44
N LEU A 105 14.81 -6.56 -0.08
CA LEU A 105 16.17 -6.26 -0.55
C LEU A 105 16.35 -6.60 -2.03
N ALA A 106 15.73 -7.65 -2.53
CA ALA A 106 15.73 -7.95 -3.96
C ALA A 106 15.10 -6.79 -4.75
N GLY A 107 13.93 -6.31 -4.31
CA GLY A 107 13.26 -5.14 -4.89
C GLY A 107 14.12 -3.89 -4.88
N SER A 108 14.78 -3.60 -3.75
CA SER A 108 15.69 -2.46 -3.62
C SER A 108 16.90 -2.55 -4.56
N LEU A 109 17.40 -3.76 -4.80
CA LEU A 109 18.51 -3.99 -5.71
C LEU A 109 18.11 -3.80 -7.18
N ILE A 110 16.94 -4.28 -7.61
CA ILE A 110 16.50 -4.16 -9.01
C ILE A 110 15.86 -2.80 -9.32
N GLY A 111 15.36 -2.10 -8.30
CA GLY A 111 14.67 -0.84 -8.43
C GLY A 111 15.55 0.31 -8.96
N PRO A 112 14.96 1.49 -9.20
CA PRO A 112 15.65 2.66 -9.73
C PRO A 112 16.79 3.16 -8.83
N GLY A 113 16.71 2.86 -7.52
CA GLY A 113 17.76 3.15 -6.55
C GLY A 113 18.99 2.23 -6.59
N GLY A 114 18.90 1.10 -7.30
CA GLY A 114 19.94 0.09 -7.43
C GLY A 114 20.41 -0.08 -8.88
N LEU A 115 20.06 -1.21 -9.50
CA LEU A 115 20.47 -1.62 -10.84
C LEU A 115 19.64 -0.99 -11.97
N LYS A 116 18.50 -0.35 -11.65
CA LYS A 116 17.61 0.32 -12.62
C LYS A 116 17.11 -0.61 -13.73
N PHE A 117 16.77 -1.86 -13.38
CA PHE A 117 16.25 -2.82 -14.37
C PHE A 117 14.77 -2.60 -14.70
N ILE A 118 14.02 -1.94 -13.82
CA ILE A 118 12.59 -1.70 -13.99
C ILE A 118 12.37 -0.35 -14.68
N SER A 119 11.54 -0.34 -15.70
CA SER A 119 11.18 0.86 -16.45
C SER A 119 9.79 1.39 -16.06
N GLU A 120 8.82 0.51 -15.83
CA GLU A 120 7.41 0.83 -15.61
C GLU A 120 7.00 0.66 -14.13
N MET A 121 7.59 1.46 -13.24
CA MET A 121 7.40 1.37 -11.79
C MET A 121 5.93 1.42 -11.36
N VAL A 122 5.16 2.39 -11.88
CA VAL A 122 3.75 2.60 -11.51
C VAL A 122 2.90 1.38 -11.88
N GLN A 123 3.18 0.77 -13.03
CA GLN A 123 2.44 -0.38 -13.51
C GLN A 123 2.73 -1.61 -12.64
N VAL A 124 4.01 -1.84 -12.32
CA VAL A 124 4.43 -2.91 -11.40
C VAL A 124 3.78 -2.72 -10.03
N GLU A 125 3.80 -1.52 -9.46
CA GLU A 125 3.16 -1.19 -8.18
C GLU A 125 1.65 -1.44 -8.19
N THR A 126 0.98 -1.09 -9.29
CA THR A 126 -0.46 -1.33 -9.46
C THR A 126 -0.77 -2.83 -9.43
N PHE A 127 0.03 -3.65 -10.11
CA PHE A 127 -0.10 -5.11 -10.04
C PHE A 127 0.26 -5.66 -8.66
N ALA A 128 1.23 -5.04 -7.99
CA ALA A 128 1.67 -5.40 -6.64
C ALA A 128 0.58 -5.19 -5.59
N GLN A 129 -0.32 -4.22 -5.80
CA GLN A 129 -1.41 -3.93 -4.87
C GLN A 129 -2.37 -5.10 -4.66
N PHE A 130 -2.54 -5.99 -5.64
CA PHE A 130 -3.27 -7.24 -5.46
C PHE A 130 -2.69 -8.12 -4.34
N GLY A 131 -1.40 -7.99 -4.04
CA GLY A 131 -0.74 -8.70 -2.94
C GLY A 131 -1.31 -8.34 -1.58
N VAL A 132 -1.53 -7.06 -1.30
CA VAL A 132 -2.14 -6.63 -0.04
C VAL A 132 -3.60 -7.05 0.02
N ILE A 133 -4.32 -6.91 -1.10
CA ILE A 133 -5.73 -7.32 -1.22
C ILE A 133 -5.89 -8.79 -0.82
N PHE A 134 -5.11 -9.69 -1.43
CA PHE A 134 -5.20 -11.13 -1.13
C PHE A 134 -4.63 -11.50 0.24
N LEU A 135 -3.61 -10.81 0.71
CA LEU A 135 -3.06 -11.01 2.06
C LEU A 135 -4.09 -10.68 3.15
N LEU A 136 -4.77 -9.54 3.01
CA LEU A 136 -5.81 -9.11 3.95
C LEU A 136 -7.09 -9.94 3.83
N PHE A 137 -7.43 -10.38 2.63
CA PHE A 137 -8.54 -11.30 2.43
C PHE A 137 -8.30 -12.63 3.14
N ALA A 138 -7.13 -13.25 2.92
CA ALA A 138 -6.76 -14.49 3.59
C ALA A 138 -6.71 -14.34 5.11
N LEU A 139 -6.17 -13.22 5.59
CA LEU A 139 -6.21 -12.94 7.02
C LEU A 139 -7.65 -12.75 7.53
N GLY A 140 -8.53 -12.10 6.77
CA GLY A 140 -9.94 -11.99 7.10
C GLY A 140 -10.62 -13.36 7.23
N LEU A 141 -10.23 -14.35 6.41
CA LEU A 141 -10.71 -15.75 6.48
C LEU A 141 -10.26 -16.47 7.76
N GLU A 142 -9.01 -16.25 8.19
CA GLU A 142 -8.44 -16.83 9.41
C GLU A 142 -9.06 -16.21 10.69
N PHE A 143 -9.57 -14.99 10.61
CA PHE A 143 -10.13 -14.27 11.75
C PHE A 143 -11.58 -14.65 12.03
N SER A 144 -11.85 -15.10 13.26
CA SER A 144 -13.22 -15.27 13.72
C SER A 144 -13.80 -13.94 14.21
N ILE A 145 -14.99 -13.56 13.73
CA ILE A 145 -15.71 -12.34 14.17
C ILE A 145 -15.90 -12.29 15.70
N THR A 146 -16.06 -13.45 16.34
CA THR A 146 -16.25 -13.56 17.79
C THR A 146 -14.99 -13.14 18.53
N LYS A 147 -13.81 -13.54 18.03
CA LYS A 147 -12.50 -13.18 18.57
C LYS A 147 -12.21 -11.69 18.40
N LEU A 148 -12.52 -11.12 17.24
CA LEU A 148 -12.35 -9.68 16.99
C LEU A 148 -13.24 -8.84 17.91
N ARG A 149 -14.45 -9.29 18.24
CA ARG A 149 -15.36 -8.56 19.15
C ARG A 149 -14.78 -8.43 20.56
N VAL A 150 -14.04 -9.42 21.03
CA VAL A 150 -13.40 -9.42 22.36
C VAL A 150 -12.31 -8.34 22.46
N VAL A 151 -11.54 -8.15 21.39
CA VAL A 151 -10.45 -7.15 21.34
C VAL A 151 -10.86 -5.85 20.62
N GLY A 152 -12.09 -5.77 20.13
CA GLY A 152 -12.54 -4.70 19.23
C GLY A 152 -12.48 -3.32 19.87
N ALA A 153 -12.80 -3.23 21.17
CA ALA A 153 -12.71 -1.98 21.90
C ALA A 153 -11.27 -1.44 21.95
N VAL A 154 -10.28 -2.29 22.28
CA VAL A 154 -8.88 -1.86 22.33
C VAL A 154 -8.31 -1.63 20.93
N ALA A 155 -8.70 -2.44 19.95
CA ALA A 155 -8.26 -2.28 18.57
C ALA A 155 -8.72 -0.93 17.97
N VAL A 156 -9.99 -0.57 18.16
CA VAL A 156 -10.58 0.66 17.61
C VAL A 156 -10.24 1.87 18.46
N PHE A 157 -10.59 1.88 19.74
CA PHE A 157 -10.35 3.05 20.59
C PHE A 157 -8.87 3.21 20.92
N GLY A 158 -8.14 2.12 21.16
CA GLY A 158 -6.71 2.16 21.39
C GLY A 158 -5.95 2.57 20.14
N GLY A 159 -6.27 2.01 18.97
CA GLY A 159 -5.64 2.45 17.71
C GLY A 159 -5.91 3.93 17.39
N PHE A 160 -7.14 4.41 17.62
CA PHE A 160 -7.47 5.82 17.41
C PHE A 160 -6.72 6.72 18.39
N LEU A 161 -6.70 6.33 19.67
CA LEU A 161 -5.97 7.04 20.71
C LEU A 161 -4.47 7.09 20.42
N GLN A 162 -3.88 6.00 19.90
CA GLN A 162 -2.50 5.96 19.46
C GLN A 162 -2.23 7.01 18.38
N ILE A 163 -3.05 7.09 17.33
CA ILE A 163 -2.89 8.08 16.24
C ILE A 163 -2.97 9.50 16.82
N VAL A 164 -3.94 9.77 17.69
CA VAL A 164 -4.12 11.09 18.33
C VAL A 164 -2.93 11.47 19.21
N ILE A 165 -2.43 10.54 20.04
CA ILE A 165 -1.25 10.79 20.89
C ILE A 165 -0.03 11.10 20.01
N PHE A 166 0.15 10.40 18.90
CA PHE A 166 1.24 10.65 17.96
C PHE A 166 1.15 12.03 17.30
N MET A 167 -0.05 12.41 16.83
CA MET A 167 -0.30 13.74 16.29
C MET A 167 -0.01 14.83 17.33
N PHE A 168 -0.45 14.63 18.58
CA PHE A 168 -0.22 15.56 19.67
C PHE A 168 1.26 15.69 20.02
N LEU A 169 1.95 14.56 20.26
CA LEU A 169 3.36 14.54 20.64
C LEU A 169 4.22 15.19 19.56
N SER A 170 3.99 14.82 18.30
CA SER A 170 4.72 15.38 17.16
C SER A 170 4.41 16.87 16.95
N GLY A 171 3.15 17.29 17.09
CA GLY A 171 2.75 18.69 17.04
C GLY A 171 3.42 19.55 18.12
N VAL A 172 3.47 19.05 19.36
CA VAL A 172 4.18 19.73 20.46
C VAL A 172 5.68 19.82 20.17
N THR A 173 6.30 18.73 19.71
CA THR A 173 7.73 18.77 19.36
C THR A 173 8.03 19.73 18.22
N ALA A 174 7.15 19.84 17.22
CA ALA A 174 7.32 20.79 16.13
C ALA A 174 7.29 22.24 16.63
N MET A 175 6.32 22.59 17.48
CA MET A 175 6.24 23.92 18.09
C MET A 175 7.48 24.25 18.93
N LEU A 176 8.00 23.28 19.70
CA LEU A 176 9.23 23.46 20.49
C LEU A 176 10.47 23.68 19.62
N CYS A 177 10.51 23.09 18.42
CA CYS A 177 11.56 23.27 17.43
C CYS A 177 11.37 24.52 16.55
N GLY A 178 10.31 25.29 16.75
CA GLY A 178 9.98 26.47 15.95
C GLY A 178 9.37 26.18 14.57
N ALA A 179 8.90 24.94 14.34
CA ALA A 179 8.17 24.55 13.13
C ALA A 179 6.66 24.78 13.30
N GLU A 180 5.92 24.76 12.19
CA GLU A 180 4.47 24.93 12.23
C GLU A 180 3.77 23.72 12.87
N LEU A 181 2.67 23.97 13.58
CA LEU A 181 1.87 22.92 14.21
C LEU A 181 1.30 21.94 13.16
N SER A 182 0.91 22.45 11.99
CA SER A 182 0.42 21.68 10.83
C SER A 182 1.42 20.60 10.41
N ASP A 183 2.69 20.96 10.26
CA ASP A 183 3.77 20.06 9.88
C ASP A 183 3.97 18.99 10.96
N GLY A 184 3.98 19.39 12.23
CA GLY A 184 4.11 18.47 13.35
C GLY A 184 2.97 17.47 13.45
N VAL A 185 1.72 17.92 13.28
CA VAL A 185 0.53 17.06 13.27
C VAL A 185 0.59 16.09 12.09
N PHE A 186 1.00 16.55 10.90
CA PHE A 186 1.19 15.67 9.76
C PHE A 186 2.24 14.59 10.05
N VAL A 187 3.42 14.97 10.53
CA VAL A 187 4.50 14.03 10.87
C VAL A 187 4.04 13.01 11.90
N GLY A 188 3.28 13.44 12.91
CA GLY A 188 2.70 12.53 13.90
C GLY A 188 1.71 11.55 13.29
N SER A 189 0.81 12.04 12.42
CA SER A 189 -0.12 11.17 11.70
C SER A 189 0.60 10.16 10.80
N PHE A 190 1.64 10.61 10.09
CA PHE A 190 2.48 9.80 9.23
C PHE A 190 3.21 8.69 10.02
N LEU A 191 3.87 9.04 11.13
CA LEU A 191 4.62 8.09 11.96
C LEU A 191 3.70 7.10 12.69
N SER A 192 2.44 7.47 12.94
CA SER A 192 1.47 6.59 13.58
C SER A 192 1.07 5.39 12.71
N MET A 193 1.11 5.53 11.37
CA MET A 193 0.75 4.49 10.42
C MET A 193 1.76 3.34 10.47
N SER A 194 1.28 2.10 10.47
CA SER A 194 2.13 0.90 10.49
C SER A 194 1.86 0.06 9.24
N SER A 195 2.86 -0.70 8.79
CA SER A 195 2.74 -1.65 7.68
C SER A 195 1.86 -2.82 8.08
N THR A 196 0.73 -2.94 7.41
CA THR A 196 -0.18 -4.06 7.59
C THR A 196 0.40 -5.29 6.93
N ALA A 197 0.88 -5.20 5.69
CA ALA A 197 1.32 -6.37 4.94
C ALA A 197 2.50 -7.10 5.60
N VAL A 198 3.51 -6.37 6.08
CA VAL A 198 4.70 -6.98 6.71
C VAL A 198 4.32 -7.67 8.04
N VAL A 199 3.51 -7.02 8.87
CA VAL A 199 3.10 -7.56 10.18
C VAL A 199 2.18 -8.76 10.02
N VAL A 200 1.19 -8.67 9.14
CA VAL A 200 0.24 -9.74 8.86
C VAL A 200 0.97 -10.98 8.34
N LYS A 201 1.87 -10.79 7.37
CA LYS A 201 2.65 -11.90 6.84
C LYS A 201 3.53 -12.54 7.91
N PHE A 202 4.16 -11.73 8.77
CA PHE A 202 4.92 -12.24 9.90
C PHE A 202 4.06 -13.05 10.90
N LEU A 203 2.85 -12.56 11.23
CA LEU A 203 1.94 -13.28 12.13
C LEU A 203 1.45 -14.59 11.52
N ALA A 204 1.17 -14.60 10.22
CA ALA A 204 0.78 -15.79 9.47
C ALA A 204 1.91 -16.83 9.43
N GLU A 205 3.15 -16.42 9.09
CA GLU A 205 4.33 -17.32 9.08
C GLU A 205 4.62 -17.94 10.46
N ARG A 206 4.19 -17.29 11.55
CA ARG A 206 4.37 -17.76 12.93
C ARG A 206 3.12 -18.41 13.52
N ASN A 207 2.07 -18.64 12.73
CA ASN A 207 0.77 -19.14 13.20
C ASN A 207 0.24 -18.41 14.45
N SER A 208 0.58 -17.13 14.58
CA SER A 208 0.29 -16.31 15.76
C SER A 208 -0.86 -15.33 15.53
N THR A 209 -1.53 -15.41 14.38
CA THR A 209 -2.69 -14.59 14.00
C THR A 209 -3.83 -14.70 15.02
N SER A 210 -4.06 -15.90 15.57
CA SER A 210 -5.15 -16.18 16.51
C SER A 210 -4.81 -15.87 17.97
N SER A 211 -3.57 -15.50 18.28
CA SER A 211 -3.14 -15.11 19.63
C SER A 211 -3.75 -13.78 20.06
N LEU A 212 -3.82 -13.52 21.38
CA LEU A 212 -4.36 -12.25 21.89
C LEU A 212 -3.61 -11.02 21.34
N HIS A 213 -2.27 -11.07 21.32
CA HIS A 213 -1.47 -9.97 20.78
C HIS A 213 -1.63 -9.85 19.25
N GLY A 214 -1.79 -10.97 18.54
CA GLY A 214 -2.03 -10.98 17.09
C GLY A 214 -3.36 -10.32 16.75
N GLN A 215 -4.44 -10.67 17.46
CA GLN A 215 -5.75 -10.09 17.25
C GLN A 215 -5.80 -8.58 17.54
N ILE A 216 -5.18 -8.13 18.63
CA ILE A 216 -5.10 -6.69 18.95
C ILE A 216 -4.30 -5.94 17.87
N THR A 217 -3.16 -6.49 17.47
CA THR A 217 -2.28 -5.90 16.45
C THR A 217 -3.02 -5.75 15.12
N VAL A 218 -3.63 -6.83 14.63
CA VAL A 218 -4.36 -6.83 13.36
C VAL A 218 -5.58 -5.91 13.42
N GLY A 219 -6.36 -5.96 14.50
CA GLY A 219 -7.49 -5.04 14.68
C GLY A 219 -7.06 -3.57 14.65
N THR A 220 -5.92 -3.26 15.25
CA THR A 220 -5.34 -1.91 15.24
C THR A 220 -4.86 -1.51 13.84
N LEU A 221 -4.23 -2.42 13.09
CA LEU A 221 -3.81 -2.19 11.71
C LEU A 221 -5.00 -1.90 10.79
N ILE A 222 -6.09 -2.66 10.90
CA ILE A 222 -7.31 -2.43 10.12
C ILE A 222 -7.89 -1.04 10.40
N LEU A 223 -7.89 -0.61 11.67
CA LEU A 223 -8.30 0.74 12.03
C LEU A 223 -7.36 1.78 11.40
N GLN A 224 -6.04 1.58 11.49
CA GLN A 224 -5.07 2.48 10.86
C GLN A 224 -5.30 2.62 9.36
N ASP A 225 -5.54 1.52 8.64
CA ASP A 225 -5.85 1.53 7.21
C ASP A 225 -7.15 2.30 6.91
N CYS A 226 -8.20 2.13 7.74
CA CYS A 226 -9.41 2.95 7.64
C CYS A 226 -9.12 4.44 7.88
N ALA A 227 -8.23 4.73 8.82
CA ALA A 227 -7.84 6.09 9.19
C ALA A 227 -7.01 6.77 8.10
N VAL A 228 -6.36 6.05 7.18
CA VAL A 228 -5.65 6.66 6.04
C VAL A 228 -6.59 7.54 5.21
N GLY A 229 -7.81 7.08 4.93
CA GLY A 229 -8.83 7.89 4.25
C GLY A 229 -9.19 9.16 5.03
N LEU A 230 -9.28 9.05 6.37
CA LEU A 230 -9.51 10.21 7.24
C LEU A 230 -8.31 11.18 7.18
N LEU A 231 -7.08 10.66 7.23
CA LEU A 231 -5.89 11.49 7.12
C LEU A 231 -5.80 12.20 5.77
N PHE A 232 -6.19 11.55 4.67
CA PHE A 232 -6.23 12.21 3.35
C PHE A 232 -7.20 13.39 3.29
N ALA A 233 -8.36 13.29 3.93
CA ALA A 233 -9.28 14.41 3.98
C ALA A 233 -8.88 15.47 5.02
N LEU A 234 -7.95 15.16 5.93
CA LEU A 234 -7.32 16.11 6.84
C LEU A 234 -6.17 16.90 6.16
N LEU A 235 -5.49 16.33 5.16
CA LEU A 235 -4.34 16.97 4.50
C LEU A 235 -4.64 18.38 3.94
N PRO A 236 -5.74 18.65 3.21
CA PRO A 236 -6.03 19.99 2.70
C PRO A 236 -6.25 21.02 3.81
N VAL A 237 -6.67 20.57 5.00
CA VAL A 237 -6.87 21.41 6.18
C VAL A 237 -5.53 21.77 6.79
N LEU A 238 -4.63 20.77 6.92
CA LEU A 238 -3.27 20.97 7.44
C LEU A 238 -2.44 21.85 6.50
N GLY A 239 -2.58 21.68 5.18
CA GLY A 239 -1.92 22.52 4.17
C GLY A 239 -2.53 23.90 3.97
N GLY A 240 -3.46 24.34 4.82
CA GLY A 240 -4.06 25.68 4.78
C GLY A 240 -4.99 25.96 3.57
N SER A 241 -5.16 25.00 2.66
CA SER A 241 -5.96 25.14 1.46
C SER A 241 -7.48 25.08 1.70
N SER A 242 -7.91 24.52 2.83
CA SER A 242 -9.32 24.41 3.22
C SER A 242 -9.53 24.76 4.68
N GLY A 243 -10.65 25.41 5.01
CA GLY A 243 -10.99 25.74 6.40
C GLY A 243 -11.38 24.51 7.23
N LEU A 244 -11.23 24.62 8.57
CA LEU A 244 -11.54 23.55 9.54
C LEU A 244 -12.96 22.97 9.37
N LEU A 245 -13.96 23.82 9.08
CA LEU A 245 -15.34 23.39 8.84
C LEU A 245 -15.44 22.42 7.65
N HIS A 246 -14.73 22.69 6.55
CA HIS A 246 -14.73 21.82 5.38
C HIS A 246 -14.07 20.46 5.70
N GLY A 247 -12.98 20.49 6.46
CA GLY A 247 -12.33 19.28 7.00
C GLY A 247 -13.27 18.43 7.83
N MET A 248 -13.97 19.03 8.80
CA MET A 248 -14.92 18.34 9.67
C MET A 248 -16.08 17.70 8.89
N ILE A 249 -16.60 18.39 7.87
CA ILE A 249 -17.66 17.86 7.01
C ILE A 249 -17.13 16.66 6.20
N SER A 250 -15.93 16.74 5.65
CA SER A 250 -15.30 15.66 4.90
C SER A 250 -15.04 14.42 5.77
N MET A 251 -14.51 14.62 6.98
CA MET A 251 -14.35 13.57 8.00
C MET A 251 -15.70 12.91 8.34
N GLY A 252 -16.71 13.73 8.64
CA GLY A 252 -18.05 13.24 8.99
C GLY A 252 -18.70 12.43 7.88
N LYS A 253 -18.53 12.87 6.62
CA LYS A 253 -18.99 12.12 5.45
C LYS A 253 -18.29 10.76 5.34
N LEU A 254 -16.98 10.71 5.51
CA LEU A 254 -16.23 9.45 5.40
C LEU A 254 -16.61 8.46 6.52
N LEU A 255 -16.76 8.94 7.76
CA LEU A 255 -17.23 8.12 8.88
C LEU A 255 -18.64 7.55 8.64
N LEU A 256 -19.55 8.35 8.07
CA LEU A 256 -20.89 7.89 7.72
C LEU A 256 -20.83 6.80 6.64
N VAL A 257 -20.01 7.00 5.61
CA VAL A 257 -19.80 6.01 4.54
C VAL A 257 -19.21 4.72 5.09
N LEU A 258 -18.20 4.80 5.96
CA LEU A 258 -17.61 3.64 6.63
C LEU A 258 -18.66 2.87 7.45
N SER A 259 -19.46 3.58 8.25
CA SER A 259 -20.53 2.96 9.05
C SER A 259 -21.57 2.28 8.17
N MET A 260 -21.98 2.91 7.07
CA MET A 260 -22.92 2.35 6.11
C MET A 260 -22.35 1.09 5.45
N TYR A 261 -21.09 1.15 5.01
CA TYR A 261 -20.39 0.03 4.38
C TYR A 261 -20.31 -1.19 5.31
N LEU A 262 -19.86 -1.00 6.55
CA LEU A 262 -19.76 -2.09 7.55
C LEU A 262 -21.13 -2.69 7.89
N THR A 263 -22.17 -1.85 7.96
CA THR A 263 -23.55 -2.32 8.22
C THR A 263 -24.07 -3.14 7.04
N ALA A 264 -23.87 -2.67 5.82
CA ALA A 264 -24.25 -3.37 4.60
C ALA A 264 -23.49 -4.70 4.43
N ALA A 265 -22.18 -4.70 4.69
CA ALA A 265 -21.35 -5.90 4.67
C ALA A 265 -21.81 -6.92 5.72
N SER A 266 -22.15 -6.48 6.93
CA SER A 266 -22.69 -7.35 7.98
C SER A 266 -24.02 -8.00 7.56
N PHE A 267 -24.93 -7.23 6.96
CA PHE A 267 -26.18 -7.76 6.43
C PHE A 267 -25.97 -8.77 5.29
N LEU A 268 -25.05 -8.46 4.37
CA LEU A 268 -24.70 -9.31 3.24
C LEU A 268 -24.03 -10.62 3.69
N SER A 269 -23.21 -10.56 4.74
CA SER A 269 -22.58 -11.71 5.40
C SER A 269 -23.61 -12.71 5.93
N TRP A 270 -24.71 -12.21 6.52
CA TRP A 270 -25.73 -13.06 7.11
C TRP A 270 -26.67 -13.68 6.06
N SER A 271 -27.01 -12.93 5.00
CA SER A 271 -28.06 -13.33 4.06
C SER A 271 -27.55 -13.98 2.76
N PHE A 272 -26.48 -13.43 2.17
CA PHE A 272 -26.06 -13.75 0.81
C PHE A 272 -24.86 -14.70 0.77
N VAL A 273 -23.81 -14.44 1.56
CA VAL A 273 -22.55 -15.18 1.49
C VAL A 273 -22.70 -16.69 1.72
N PRO A 274 -23.45 -17.17 2.74
CA PRO A 274 -23.60 -18.60 2.97
C PRO A 274 -24.35 -19.30 1.82
N ARG A 275 -25.35 -18.62 1.24
CA ARG A 275 -26.11 -19.14 0.09
C ARG A 275 -25.26 -19.19 -1.16
N PHE A 276 -24.49 -18.14 -1.41
CA PHE A 276 -23.58 -18.05 -2.55
C PHE A 276 -22.50 -19.12 -2.50
N LEU A 277 -21.81 -19.27 -1.37
CA LEU A 277 -20.76 -20.28 -1.21
C LEU A 277 -21.30 -21.70 -1.29
N LYS A 278 -22.44 -21.99 -0.65
CA LYS A 278 -23.09 -23.30 -0.75
C LYS A 278 -23.47 -23.65 -2.19
N LEU A 279 -24.02 -22.68 -2.93
CA LEU A 279 -24.36 -22.85 -4.34
C LEU A 279 -23.11 -23.07 -5.20
N MET A 280 -22.04 -22.31 -4.96
CA MET A 280 -20.77 -22.50 -5.65
C MET A 280 -20.19 -23.88 -5.39
N ILE A 281 -20.15 -24.35 -4.15
CA ILE A 281 -19.64 -25.70 -3.81
C ILE A 281 -20.52 -26.80 -4.44
N GLN A 282 -21.84 -26.64 -4.40
CA GLN A 282 -22.77 -27.61 -5.00
C GLN A 282 -22.57 -27.74 -6.52
N ILE A 283 -22.32 -26.62 -7.20
CA ILE A 283 -22.04 -26.61 -8.66
C ILE A 283 -20.60 -27.05 -8.96
N SER A 284 -19.67 -26.71 -8.07
CA SER A 284 -18.22 -26.94 -8.16
C SER A 284 -17.79 -28.32 -7.66
N SER A 285 -18.73 -29.22 -7.32
CA SER A 285 -18.47 -30.57 -6.81
C SER A 285 -17.58 -31.45 -7.72
N GLN A 286 -17.18 -30.96 -8.90
CA GLN A 286 -16.18 -31.59 -9.77
C GLN A 286 -14.93 -30.74 -10.09
N THR A 287 -14.88 -29.43 -9.81
CA THR A 287 -13.73 -28.56 -10.17
C THR A 287 -13.46 -27.46 -9.14
N ASN A 288 -12.36 -27.55 -8.39
CA ASN A 288 -11.93 -26.54 -7.41
C ASN A 288 -11.66 -25.15 -8.04
N GLU A 289 -11.38 -25.10 -9.34
CA GLU A 289 -11.05 -23.88 -10.10
C GLU A 289 -12.18 -22.84 -10.07
N LEU A 290 -13.44 -23.28 -10.22
CA LEU A 290 -14.58 -22.37 -10.25
C LEU A 290 -14.83 -21.74 -8.87
N TYR A 291 -14.66 -22.54 -7.81
CA TYR A 291 -14.77 -22.05 -6.43
C TYR A 291 -13.68 -21.02 -6.12
N GLN A 292 -12.43 -21.32 -6.49
CA GLN A 292 -11.30 -20.39 -6.32
C GLN A 292 -11.57 -19.06 -7.05
N LEU A 293 -12.02 -19.11 -8.31
CA LEU A 293 -12.37 -17.92 -9.08
C LEU A 293 -13.52 -17.13 -8.43
N ALA A 294 -14.55 -17.80 -7.91
CA ALA A 294 -15.67 -17.16 -7.23
C ALA A 294 -15.23 -16.45 -5.93
N ALA A 295 -14.37 -17.09 -5.14
CA ALA A 295 -13.81 -16.50 -3.92
C ALA A 295 -12.95 -15.27 -4.22
N VAL A 296 -12.07 -15.36 -5.23
CA VAL A 296 -11.25 -14.23 -5.70
C VAL A 296 -12.13 -13.11 -6.24
N ALA A 297 -13.14 -13.41 -7.07
CA ALA A 297 -14.05 -12.42 -7.61
C ALA A 297 -14.84 -11.70 -6.51
N PHE A 298 -15.32 -12.43 -5.49
CA PHE A 298 -15.99 -11.84 -4.33
C PHE A 298 -15.07 -10.90 -3.55
N CYS A 299 -13.83 -11.31 -3.30
CA CYS A 299 -12.81 -10.48 -2.66
C CYS A 299 -12.57 -9.18 -3.45
N LEU A 300 -12.32 -9.28 -4.76
CA LEU A 300 -12.05 -8.13 -5.62
C LEU A 300 -13.26 -7.20 -5.75
N LEU A 301 -14.48 -7.75 -5.82
CA LEU A 301 -15.71 -6.96 -5.86
C LEU A 301 -15.90 -6.15 -4.58
N SER A 302 -15.65 -6.77 -3.41
CA SER A 302 -15.73 -6.09 -2.12
C SER A 302 -14.67 -5.00 -1.99
N ALA A 303 -13.42 -5.28 -2.37
CA ALA A 303 -12.34 -4.30 -2.40
C ALA A 303 -12.70 -3.11 -3.31
N TRP A 304 -13.15 -3.38 -4.53
CA TRP A 304 -13.56 -2.35 -5.48
C TRP A 304 -14.75 -1.52 -5.01
N CYS A 305 -15.74 -2.14 -4.35
CA CYS A 305 -16.86 -1.44 -3.74
C CYS A 305 -16.38 -0.47 -2.64
N SER A 306 -15.46 -0.93 -1.78
CA SER A 306 -14.82 -0.12 -0.74
C SER A 306 -14.10 1.09 -1.34
N ASP A 307 -13.28 0.89 -2.37
CA ASP A 307 -12.57 1.96 -3.08
C ASP A 307 -13.51 2.98 -3.73
N LYS A 308 -14.59 2.52 -4.38
CA LYS A 308 -15.61 3.40 -4.97
C LYS A 308 -16.33 4.29 -3.95
N LEU A 309 -16.40 3.83 -2.70
CA LEU A 309 -16.93 4.60 -1.57
C LEU A 309 -15.91 5.57 -0.98
N GLY A 310 -14.65 5.57 -1.45
CA GLY A 310 -13.56 6.37 -0.93
C GLY A 310 -12.89 5.77 0.31
N LEU A 311 -13.14 4.49 0.59
CA LEU A 311 -12.44 3.71 1.60
C LEU A 311 -11.22 3.00 0.96
N SER A 312 -10.41 2.32 1.77
CA SER A 312 -9.25 1.56 1.30
C SER A 312 -9.66 0.23 0.62
N LEU A 313 -8.91 -0.24 -0.38
CA LEU A 313 -9.08 -1.56 -1.00
C LEU A 313 -8.87 -2.68 0.03
N GLU A 314 -7.94 -2.44 0.94
CA GLU A 314 -7.46 -3.26 2.05
C GLU A 314 -8.59 -3.61 3.03
N LEU A 315 -9.31 -2.58 3.49
CA LEU A 315 -10.51 -2.77 4.30
C LEU A 315 -11.54 -3.65 3.59
N GLY A 316 -11.78 -3.40 2.31
CA GLY A 316 -12.81 -4.14 1.57
C GLY A 316 -12.46 -5.61 1.36
N SER A 317 -11.19 -5.92 1.13
CA SER A 317 -10.72 -7.29 1.02
C SER A 317 -10.70 -8.01 2.37
N PHE A 318 -10.31 -7.33 3.45
CA PHE A 318 -10.39 -7.85 4.81
C PHE A 318 -11.85 -8.18 5.20
N VAL A 319 -12.77 -7.25 4.96
CA VAL A 319 -14.21 -7.42 5.24
C VAL A 319 -14.76 -8.60 4.45
N ALA A 320 -14.39 -8.77 3.17
CA ALA A 320 -14.78 -9.95 2.40
C ALA A 320 -14.31 -11.26 3.04
N GLY A 321 -13.07 -11.29 3.54
CA GLY A 321 -12.52 -12.46 4.23
C GLY A 321 -13.32 -12.78 5.49
N VAL A 322 -13.60 -11.75 6.30
CA VAL A 322 -14.41 -11.87 7.52
C VAL A 322 -15.81 -12.36 7.20
N MET A 323 -16.44 -11.91 6.12
CA MET A 323 -17.77 -12.38 5.74
C MET A 323 -17.78 -13.89 5.47
N ILE A 324 -16.77 -14.41 4.78
CA ILE A 324 -16.64 -15.84 4.50
C ILE A 324 -16.22 -16.62 5.76
N SER A 325 -15.41 -16.02 6.65
CA SER A 325 -14.95 -16.63 7.92
C SER A 325 -16.11 -17.08 8.82
N THR A 326 -17.28 -16.43 8.70
CA THR A 326 -18.48 -16.78 9.46
C THR A 326 -19.22 -18.03 8.95
N THR A 327 -18.74 -18.61 7.85
CA THR A 327 -19.32 -19.81 7.23
C THR A 327 -18.42 -21.03 7.44
N ASP A 328 -18.97 -22.23 7.31
CA ASP A 328 -18.22 -23.49 7.44
C ASP A 328 -17.16 -23.71 6.35
N PHE A 329 -17.12 -22.84 5.33
CA PHE A 329 -16.24 -22.94 4.17
C PHE A 329 -14.96 -22.09 4.28
N ALA A 330 -14.73 -21.45 5.42
CA ALA A 330 -13.58 -20.56 5.63
C ALA A 330 -12.23 -21.25 5.32
N GLN A 331 -11.98 -22.42 5.92
CA GLN A 331 -10.73 -23.15 5.72
C GLN A 331 -10.54 -23.58 4.27
N HIS A 332 -11.58 -24.14 3.64
CA HIS A 332 -11.52 -24.53 2.23
C HIS A 332 -11.22 -23.34 1.33
N THR A 333 -11.76 -22.15 1.65
CA THR A 333 -11.47 -20.92 0.89
C THR A 333 -10.03 -20.47 1.07
N LEU A 334 -9.51 -20.56 2.29
CA LEU A 334 -8.14 -20.21 2.61
C LEU A 334 -7.15 -21.07 1.81
N ASP A 335 -7.34 -22.38 1.80
CA ASP A 335 -6.47 -23.33 1.08
C ASP A 335 -6.42 -23.04 -0.43
N GLN A 336 -7.53 -22.58 -1.02
CA GLN A 336 -7.59 -22.23 -2.45
C GLN A 336 -6.94 -20.87 -2.76
N VAL A 337 -6.96 -19.92 -1.83
CA VAL A 337 -6.48 -18.55 -2.04
C VAL A 337 -5.01 -18.40 -1.64
N GLU A 338 -4.52 -19.24 -0.73
CA GLU A 338 -3.15 -19.21 -0.22
C GLU A 338 -2.06 -19.18 -1.30
N PRO A 339 -2.10 -19.97 -2.40
CA PRO A 339 -1.09 -19.90 -3.45
C PRO A 339 -1.07 -18.52 -4.15
N ILE A 340 -2.25 -17.96 -4.44
CA ILE A 340 -2.39 -16.63 -5.06
C ILE A 340 -1.85 -15.55 -4.11
N ARG A 341 -2.27 -15.62 -2.85
CA ARG A 341 -1.81 -14.74 -1.78
C ARG A 341 -0.29 -14.73 -1.70
N ASN A 342 0.34 -15.90 -1.64
CA ASN A 342 1.79 -16.01 -1.45
C ASN A 342 2.58 -15.40 -2.62
N LEU A 343 2.13 -15.65 -3.86
CA LEU A 343 2.74 -15.06 -5.06
C LEU A 343 2.64 -13.54 -5.06
N PHE A 344 1.43 -13.00 -4.91
CA PHE A 344 1.23 -11.55 -4.98
C PHE A 344 1.80 -10.83 -3.75
N ALA A 345 1.84 -11.45 -2.57
CA ALA A 345 2.52 -10.88 -1.40
C ALA A 345 4.03 -10.76 -1.62
N ALA A 346 4.67 -11.69 -2.33
CA ALA A 346 6.07 -11.58 -2.71
C ALA A 346 6.29 -10.40 -3.68
N LEU A 347 5.41 -10.26 -4.67
CA LEU A 347 5.43 -9.17 -5.64
C LEU A 347 5.24 -7.81 -4.96
N PHE A 348 4.30 -7.72 -4.02
CA PHE A 348 4.06 -6.53 -3.20
C PHE A 348 5.28 -6.10 -2.40
N LEU A 349 5.87 -7.03 -1.65
CA LEU A 349 7.05 -6.73 -0.83
C LEU A 349 8.26 -6.36 -1.70
N ALA A 350 8.45 -7.01 -2.83
CA ALA A 350 9.49 -6.62 -3.78
C ALA A 350 9.23 -5.23 -4.35
N SER A 351 7.99 -4.91 -4.71
CA SER A 351 7.60 -3.59 -5.22
C SER A 351 7.88 -2.47 -4.22
N ILE A 352 7.56 -2.66 -2.94
CA ILE A 352 7.96 -1.73 -1.86
C ILE A 352 9.49 -1.53 -1.84
N GLY A 353 10.25 -2.62 -2.00
CA GLY A 353 11.70 -2.56 -2.07
C GLY A 353 12.20 -1.62 -3.18
N MET A 354 11.52 -1.57 -4.32
CA MET A 354 11.94 -0.74 -5.46
C MET A 354 11.88 0.77 -5.16
N LEU A 355 11.02 1.18 -4.22
CA LEU A 355 10.92 2.58 -3.76
C LEU A 355 12.15 3.03 -2.95
N ILE A 356 12.99 2.08 -2.51
CA ILE A 356 14.14 2.35 -1.65
C ILE A 356 15.34 2.82 -2.48
N HIS A 357 15.74 4.08 -2.29
CA HIS A 357 16.97 4.62 -2.88
C HIS A 357 18.21 4.24 -2.07
N VAL A 358 18.91 3.17 -2.50
CA VAL A 358 20.10 2.62 -1.81
C VAL A 358 21.19 3.67 -1.61
N HIS A 359 21.48 4.48 -2.63
CA HIS A 359 22.52 5.51 -2.54
C HIS A 359 22.21 6.58 -1.47
N PHE A 360 20.94 7.01 -1.38
CA PHE A 360 20.51 7.97 -0.36
C PHE A 360 20.59 7.36 1.04
N LEU A 361 20.16 6.09 1.20
CA LEU A 361 20.26 5.36 2.46
C LEU A 361 21.70 5.24 2.95
N TRP A 362 22.64 4.93 2.05
CA TRP A 362 24.04 4.75 2.42
C TRP A 362 24.71 6.04 2.87
N ASN A 363 24.43 7.15 2.17
CA ASN A 363 25.04 8.45 2.48
C ASN A 363 24.53 9.07 3.78
N HIS A 364 23.32 8.70 4.22
CA HIS A 364 22.66 9.25 5.41
C HIS A 364 22.28 8.17 6.43
N VAL A 365 23.01 7.05 6.43
CA VAL A 365 22.68 5.88 7.25
C VAL A 365 22.68 6.21 8.74
N ASP A 366 23.55 7.12 9.18
CA ASP A 366 23.67 7.59 10.55
C ASP A 366 22.39 8.28 11.04
N ILE A 367 21.90 9.27 10.29
CA ILE A 367 20.69 10.02 10.63
C ILE A 367 19.45 9.13 10.48
N LEU A 368 19.39 8.33 9.42
CA LEU A 368 18.27 7.43 9.18
C LEU A 368 18.16 6.34 10.24
N LEU A 369 19.28 5.75 10.65
CA LEU A 369 19.29 4.73 11.70
C LEU A 369 18.86 5.33 13.05
N ALA A 370 19.37 6.53 13.40
CA ALA A 370 18.93 7.24 14.59
C ALA A 370 17.42 7.54 14.56
N SER A 371 16.90 7.98 13.41
CA SER A 371 15.47 8.23 13.19
C SER A 371 14.64 6.96 13.37
N VAL A 372 15.05 5.84 12.76
CA VAL A 372 14.35 4.55 12.90
C VAL A 372 14.34 4.07 14.36
N ILE A 373 15.48 4.14 15.05
CA ILE A 373 15.56 3.75 16.46
C ILE A 373 14.62 4.61 17.31
N MET A 374 14.63 5.92 17.08
CA MET A 374 13.75 6.86 17.77
C MET A 374 12.27 6.52 17.52
N VAL A 375 11.87 6.32 16.26
CA VAL A 375 10.50 5.95 15.89
C VAL A 375 10.09 4.63 16.54
N VAL A 376 10.93 3.60 16.47
CA VAL A 376 10.65 2.29 17.05
C VAL A 376 10.46 2.39 18.56
N VAL A 377 11.34 3.12 19.26
CA VAL A 377 11.26 3.29 20.72
C VAL A 377 10.02 4.06 21.12
N VAL A 378 9.77 5.21 20.49
CA VAL A 378 8.61 6.07 20.80
C VAL A 378 7.31 5.32 20.51
N LYS A 379 7.21 4.65 19.35
CA LYS A 379 6.00 3.92 18.94
C LYS A 379 5.75 2.67 19.76
N THR A 380 6.79 1.92 20.09
CA THR A 380 6.65 0.81 21.04
C THR A 380 6.14 1.31 22.39
N THR A 381 6.69 2.42 22.88
CA THR A 381 6.33 2.98 24.20
C THR A 381 4.90 3.52 24.23
N VAL A 382 4.53 4.35 23.25
CA VAL A 382 3.18 4.93 23.14
C VAL A 382 2.14 3.82 22.99
N THR A 383 2.36 2.88 22.07
CA THR A 383 1.43 1.78 21.83
C THR A 383 1.34 0.87 23.06
N ALA A 384 2.45 0.51 23.69
CA ALA A 384 2.42 -0.31 24.90
C ALA A 384 1.69 0.39 26.05
N LEU A 385 1.87 1.72 26.20
CA LEU A 385 1.14 2.50 27.20
C LEU A 385 -0.36 2.47 26.91
N VAL A 386 -0.76 2.73 25.67
CA VAL A 386 -2.16 2.68 25.24
C VAL A 386 -2.75 1.32 25.56
N ILE A 387 -2.16 0.22 25.09
CA ILE A 387 -2.69 -1.14 25.34
C ILE A 387 -2.77 -1.45 26.84
N LYS A 388 -1.81 -0.98 27.65
CA LYS A 388 -1.83 -1.14 29.11
C LYS A 388 -3.00 -0.39 29.77
N THR A 389 -3.39 0.80 29.28
CA THR A 389 -4.56 1.52 29.81
C THR A 389 -5.88 0.77 29.63
N PHE A 390 -5.96 -0.13 28.64
CA PHE A 390 -7.11 -1.02 28.43
C PHE A 390 -7.05 -2.29 29.30
N GLY A 391 -6.11 -2.40 30.24
CA GLY A 391 -6.06 -3.48 31.24
C GLY A 391 -5.32 -4.74 30.79
N TYR A 392 -4.62 -4.70 29.65
CA TYR A 392 -3.81 -5.82 29.18
C TYR A 392 -2.46 -5.89 29.91
N GLY A 393 -1.91 -7.11 29.97
CA GLY A 393 -0.62 -7.35 30.62
C GLY A 393 0.53 -6.59 29.97
N ILE A 394 1.59 -6.32 30.73
CA ILE A 394 2.77 -5.60 30.23
C ILE A 394 3.47 -6.35 29.09
N ARG A 395 3.50 -7.69 29.14
CA ARG A 395 4.07 -8.55 28.07
C ARG A 395 3.29 -8.43 26.77
N THR A 396 1.95 -8.51 26.83
CA THR A 396 1.09 -8.38 25.65
C THR A 396 1.17 -6.97 25.07
N SER A 397 1.20 -5.95 25.93
CA SER A 397 1.31 -4.55 25.53
C SER A 397 2.63 -4.28 24.82
N PHE A 398 3.75 -4.82 25.33
CA PHE A 398 5.05 -4.70 24.69
C PHE A 398 5.10 -5.44 23.33
N HIS A 399 4.57 -6.66 23.25
CA HIS A 399 4.47 -7.40 21.99
C HIS A 399 3.72 -6.61 20.91
N VAL A 400 2.53 -6.09 21.24
CA VAL A 400 1.74 -5.26 20.32
C VAL A 400 2.50 -4.00 19.95
N GLY A 401 3.16 -3.36 20.94
CA GLY A 401 3.98 -2.17 20.72
C GLY A 401 5.09 -2.37 19.69
N VAL A 402 5.85 -3.46 19.80
CA VAL A 402 6.93 -3.77 18.86
C VAL A 402 6.38 -4.17 17.49
N LEU A 403 5.30 -4.95 17.43
CA LEU A 403 4.67 -5.34 16.16
C LEU A 403 4.17 -4.12 15.36
N LEU A 404 3.66 -3.10 16.05
CA LEU A 404 3.20 -1.85 15.44
C LEU A 404 4.30 -0.79 15.30
N ALA A 405 5.54 -1.04 15.70
CA ALA A 405 6.58 -0.01 15.82
C ALA A 405 7.10 0.58 14.50
N GLN A 406 6.86 -0.11 13.38
CA GLN A 406 7.36 0.27 12.06
C GLN A 406 6.39 1.20 11.31
N ILE A 407 6.91 1.90 10.30
CA ILE A 407 6.12 2.80 9.44
C ILE A 407 5.60 2.05 8.21
N GLY A 408 4.31 2.22 7.91
CA GLY A 408 3.64 1.51 6.82
C GLY A 408 3.90 2.02 5.41
N GLU A 409 3.58 1.18 4.42
CA GLU A 409 3.66 1.47 2.98
C GLU A 409 2.78 2.67 2.58
N PHE A 410 1.60 2.82 3.18
CA PHE A 410 0.67 3.91 2.89
C PHE A 410 1.22 5.26 3.35
N ALA A 411 2.23 5.25 4.22
CA ALA A 411 2.97 6.44 4.58
C ALA A 411 3.66 7.04 3.34
N PHE A 412 4.14 6.24 2.37
CA PHE A 412 4.67 6.75 1.11
C PHE A 412 3.64 7.56 0.32
N VAL A 413 2.40 7.07 0.24
CA VAL A 413 1.31 7.75 -0.47
C VAL A 413 0.88 9.02 0.28
N LEU A 414 0.75 8.94 1.60
CA LEU A 414 0.47 10.10 2.46
C LEU A 414 1.54 11.18 2.32
N LEU A 415 2.82 10.79 2.31
CA LEU A 415 3.95 11.70 2.15
C LEU A 415 4.01 12.35 0.77
N SER A 416 3.76 11.56 -0.29
CA SER A 416 3.66 12.10 -1.66
C SER A 416 2.55 13.15 -1.77
N ARG A 417 1.37 12.87 -1.22
CA ARG A 417 0.24 13.81 -1.25
C ARG A 417 0.42 15.03 -0.34
N ALA A 418 1.13 14.89 0.78
CA ALA A 418 1.49 16.03 1.61
C ALA A 418 2.49 16.95 0.90
N SER A 419 3.42 16.37 0.13
CA SER A 419 4.37 17.14 -0.66
C SER A 419 3.69 17.94 -1.78
N THR A 420 2.67 17.40 -2.45
CA THR A 420 1.92 18.17 -3.47
C THR A 420 1.10 19.33 -2.88
N LEU A 421 0.84 19.31 -1.57
CA LEU A 421 0.20 20.38 -0.82
C LEU A 421 1.21 21.32 -0.15
N ASN A 422 2.50 21.19 -0.45
CA ASN A 422 3.62 21.95 0.14
C ASN A 422 3.68 21.86 1.68
N LEU A 423 3.11 20.80 2.26
CA LEU A 423 3.13 20.55 3.72
C LEU A 423 4.46 19.94 4.16
N VAL A 424 5.11 19.19 3.27
CA VAL A 424 6.44 18.61 3.50
C VAL A 424 7.29 18.74 2.25
N GLU A 425 8.41 19.45 2.36
CA GLU A 425 9.32 19.71 1.24
C GLU A 425 10.78 19.35 1.55
N GLY A 426 11.55 19.15 0.47
CA GLY A 426 13.01 19.06 0.50
C GLY A 426 13.56 17.96 1.42
N LYS A 427 14.33 18.38 2.43
CA LYS A 427 15.07 17.46 3.32
C LYS A 427 14.15 16.62 4.20
N MET A 428 13.02 17.17 4.64
CA MET A 428 12.08 16.46 5.51
C MET A 428 11.38 15.33 4.74
N TYR A 429 11.00 15.59 3.49
CA TYR A 429 10.46 14.56 2.60
C TYR A 429 11.43 13.38 2.46
N LEU A 430 12.68 13.66 2.12
CA LEU A 430 13.73 12.65 1.97
C LEU A 430 14.01 11.88 3.28
N LEU A 431 14.00 12.58 4.42
CA LEU A 431 14.20 11.96 5.73
C LEU A 431 13.05 11.00 6.09
N LEU A 432 11.80 11.41 5.92
CA LEU A 432 10.62 10.57 6.19
C LEU A 432 10.55 9.38 5.24
N LEU A 433 10.83 9.61 3.96
CA LEU A 433 10.93 8.58 2.93
C LEU A 433 11.98 7.53 3.31
N GLY A 434 13.20 7.97 3.60
CA GLY A 434 14.31 7.10 3.98
C GLY A 434 14.06 6.38 5.30
N THR A 435 13.45 7.04 6.29
CA THR A 435 13.11 6.43 7.58
C THR A 435 12.08 5.33 7.40
N THR A 436 11.07 5.53 6.55
CA THR A 436 10.05 4.51 6.24
C THR A 436 10.67 3.31 5.54
N ALA A 437 11.47 3.56 4.50
CA ALA A 437 12.19 2.52 3.77
C ALA A 437 13.09 1.69 4.70
N LEU A 438 13.92 2.36 5.51
CA LEU A 438 14.81 1.69 6.44
C LEU A 438 14.04 0.97 7.56
N SER A 439 12.93 1.54 8.04
CA SER A 439 12.03 0.88 9.01
C SER A 439 11.48 -0.42 8.44
N LEU A 440 11.01 -0.45 7.20
CA LEU A 440 10.46 -1.65 6.57
C LEU A 440 11.51 -2.76 6.42
N VAL A 441 12.73 -2.40 6.02
CA VAL A 441 13.85 -3.35 5.90
C VAL A 441 14.31 -3.89 7.26
N THR A 442 14.32 -3.05 8.29
CA THR A 442 14.76 -3.43 9.65
C THR A 442 13.68 -4.17 10.45
N THR A 443 12.41 -4.09 10.04
CA THR A 443 11.27 -4.68 10.75
C THR A 443 11.41 -6.19 11.01
N PRO A 444 11.73 -7.05 10.01
CA PRO A 444 11.78 -8.48 10.28
C PRO A 444 12.94 -8.86 11.22
N LEU A 445 14.02 -8.06 11.23
CA LEU A 445 15.11 -8.19 12.20
C LEU A 445 14.63 -7.82 13.61
N LEU A 446 13.89 -6.72 13.75
CA LEU A 446 13.26 -6.31 15.01
C LEU A 446 12.35 -7.42 15.55
N PHE A 447 11.54 -8.04 14.69
CA PHE A 447 10.64 -9.13 15.07
C PHE A 447 11.38 -10.39 15.56
N LYS A 448 12.53 -10.70 14.96
CA LYS A 448 13.40 -11.80 15.42
C LYS A 448 14.02 -11.51 16.79
N LEU A 449 14.23 -10.24 17.12
CA LEU A 449 14.80 -9.81 18.41
C LEU A 449 13.77 -9.76 19.55
N ILE A 450 12.46 -9.75 19.26
CA ILE A 450 11.39 -9.74 20.27
C ILE A 450 11.64 -10.74 21.42
N PRO A 451 11.83 -12.06 21.18
CA PRO A 451 12.02 -13.02 22.27
C PRO A 451 13.28 -12.73 23.10
N ASN A 452 14.36 -12.26 22.48
CA ASN A 452 15.59 -11.91 23.19
C ASN A 452 15.41 -10.69 24.09
N VAL A 453 14.74 -9.65 23.59
CA VAL A 453 14.43 -8.44 24.36
C VAL A 453 13.49 -8.76 25.52
N MET A 454 12.52 -9.66 25.31
CA MET A 454 11.64 -10.10 26.38
C MET A 454 12.37 -10.92 27.45
N ASN A 455 13.23 -11.85 27.04
CA ASN A 455 14.05 -12.61 27.99
C ASN A 455 14.95 -11.68 28.81
N LEU A 456 15.55 -10.67 28.16
CA LEU A 456 16.33 -9.64 28.85
C LEU A 456 15.47 -8.82 29.82
N GLY A 457 14.26 -8.43 29.42
CA GLY A 457 13.33 -7.71 30.29
C GLY A 457 12.82 -8.54 31.47
N VAL A 458 12.66 -9.86 31.31
CA VAL A 458 12.36 -10.78 32.42
C VAL A 458 13.56 -10.87 33.37
N LEU A 459 14.78 -10.93 32.82
CA LEU A 459 16.03 -10.97 33.59
C LEU A 459 16.28 -9.67 34.37
N LEU A 460 15.92 -8.53 33.78
CA LEU A 460 15.94 -7.20 34.39
C LEU A 460 14.72 -6.91 35.31
N GLN A 461 13.85 -7.90 35.56
CA GLN A 461 12.61 -7.79 36.35
C GLN A 461 11.60 -6.75 35.84
N TRP A 462 11.72 -6.27 34.60
CA TRP A 462 10.74 -5.39 33.96
C TRP A 462 9.44 -6.11 33.63
N PHE A 463 9.49 -7.45 33.51
CA PHE A 463 8.33 -8.30 33.32
C PHE A 463 8.20 -9.29 34.49
N PRO A 464 7.01 -9.45 35.10
CA PRO A 464 6.80 -10.49 36.10
C PRO A 464 7.06 -11.88 35.49
N PRO A 465 7.61 -12.83 36.27
CA PRO A 465 7.79 -14.21 35.84
C PRO A 465 6.45 -14.87 35.50
N GLU A 466 6.50 -15.89 34.67
CA GLU A 466 5.34 -16.53 34.05
C GLU A 466 4.48 -17.25 35.09
N THR A 467 3.45 -16.59 35.59
CA THR A 467 2.34 -17.27 36.27
C THR A 467 1.27 -17.56 35.23
N ALA A 468 1.22 -18.79 34.72
CA ALA A 468 0.06 -19.26 33.96
C ALA A 468 -1.13 -19.51 34.92
N PRO A 469 -2.41 -19.32 34.49
CA PRO A 469 -2.88 -18.63 33.29
C PRO A 469 -3.97 -17.57 33.54
N ASN A 470 -4.07 -16.64 32.60
CA ASN A 470 -5.23 -15.75 32.39
C ASN A 470 -6.50 -16.51 31.90
N GLU A 471 -6.57 -17.84 32.10
CA GLU A 471 -7.78 -18.65 31.85
C GLU A 471 -8.92 -18.29 32.80
N GLU A 472 -8.63 -17.74 33.99
CA GLU A 472 -9.68 -17.28 34.90
C GLU A 472 -10.45 -16.06 34.37
N LYS A 473 -9.80 -15.15 33.64
CA LYS A 473 -10.53 -14.01 33.04
C LYS A 473 -11.32 -14.42 31.80
N VAL A 474 -10.81 -15.36 31.01
CA VAL A 474 -11.56 -15.90 29.87
C VAL A 474 -12.75 -16.73 30.36
N SER A 475 -12.56 -17.62 31.34
CA SER A 475 -13.66 -18.42 31.91
C SER A 475 -14.70 -17.60 32.67
N MET A 476 -14.33 -16.52 33.35
CA MET A 476 -15.30 -15.60 33.98
C MET A 476 -16.11 -14.80 32.96
N ILE A 477 -15.50 -14.40 31.83
CA ILE A 477 -16.21 -13.72 30.72
C ILE A 477 -17.07 -14.72 29.92
N GLU A 478 -16.60 -15.95 29.74
CA GLU A 478 -17.35 -17.04 29.08
C GLU A 478 -18.51 -17.55 29.94
N ALA A 479 -18.36 -17.55 31.27
CA ALA A 479 -19.44 -17.82 32.21
C ALA A 479 -20.50 -16.71 32.22
N HIS A 480 -20.10 -15.45 32.07
CA HIS A 480 -21.04 -14.32 31.96
C HIS A 480 -21.83 -14.35 30.64
N ASN A 481 -21.19 -14.75 29.53
CA ASN A 481 -21.84 -14.86 28.21
C ASN A 481 -22.68 -16.13 27.99
N ARG A 482 -22.66 -17.12 28.91
CA ARG A 482 -23.60 -18.25 28.89
C ARG A 482 -24.91 -17.96 29.63
N VAL A 483 -24.99 -16.84 30.34
CA VAL A 483 -26.15 -16.44 31.15
C VAL A 483 -27.01 -15.37 30.45
N LEU A 484 -26.56 -14.85 29.31
CA LEU A 484 -27.28 -13.95 28.39
C LEU A 484 -27.47 -14.65 27.05
#